data_AF-A0A967QZV2-F1
#
_entry.id   AF-A0A967QZV2-F1
#
_cell.length_a   1.000
_cell.length_b   1.000
_cell.length_c   1.000
_cell.angle_alpha   90.00
_cell.angle_beta   90.00
_cell.angle_gamma   90.00
#
_symmetry.space_group_name_H-M   'P 1'
#
loop_
_entity.id
_entity.type
_entity.pdbx_description
1 polymer ?
#
loop_
_entity_poly.entity_id
_entity_poly.type
_entity_poly.pdbx_seq_one_letter_code
_entity_poly.pdbx_strand_id
1 'polypeptide(L)' 'MDQGLALCGDDVGTPMLAFEDKFGVKQGYFGPVITRVPPTEDSLAMFDALVTMMDVQGFWELKRSRTERPEFGARP' A
#
# COMPACT_ATOMS: atom_id res chain seq x y z
N MET A 1 -6.22 -11.32 -8.81
CA MET A 1 -5.69 -11.62 -7.46
C MET A 1 -4.33 -12.28 -7.57
N ASP A 2 -4.18 -13.31 -8.40
CA ASP A 2 -2.96 -14.11 -8.56
C ASP A 2 -1.69 -13.27 -8.82
N GLN A 3 -1.77 -12.27 -9.70
CA GLN A 3 -0.63 -11.37 -9.96
C GLN A 3 -0.23 -10.51 -8.75
N GLY A 4 -1.19 -10.16 -7.89
CA GLY A 4 -0.93 -9.41 -6.66
C GLY A 4 -0.26 -10.28 -5.62
N LEU A 5 -0.79 -11.49 -5.39
CA LEU A 5 -0.22 -12.48 -4.48
C LEU A 5 1.18 -12.92 -4.93
N ALA A 6 1.40 -13.10 -6.23
CA ALA A 6 2.72 -13.41 -6.78
C ALA A 6 3.78 -12.33 -6.48
N LEU A 7 3.36 -11.08 -6.22
CA LEU A 7 4.25 -9.97 -5.89
C LEU A 7 4.30 -9.68 -4.38
N CYS A 8 3.23 -9.92 -3.62
CA CYS A 8 3.10 -9.55 -2.21
C CYS A 8 3.27 -10.73 -1.24
N GLY A 9 3.21 -11.97 -1.73
CA GLY A 9 3.14 -13.19 -0.92
C GLY A 9 1.73 -13.78 -0.85
N ASP A 10 1.65 -15.05 -0.42
CA ASP A 10 0.39 -15.80 -0.30
C ASP A 10 -0.29 -15.62 1.07
N ASP A 11 0.38 -14.95 2.01
CA ASP A 11 -0.06 -14.72 3.40
C ASP A 11 -0.74 -13.36 3.61
N VAL A 12 -1.03 -12.63 2.52
CA VAL A 12 -1.68 -11.31 2.55
C VAL A 12 -3.08 -11.32 1.94
N GLY A 13 -3.84 -10.26 2.27
CA GLY A 13 -5.18 -10.02 1.73
C GLY A 13 -5.23 -8.81 0.80
N THR A 14 -6.33 -8.06 0.87
CA THR A 14 -6.46 -6.76 0.22
C THR A 14 -6.29 -5.62 1.23
N PRO A 15 -5.82 -4.43 0.81
CA PRO A 15 -5.44 -4.04 -0.55
C PRO A 15 -4.00 -4.41 -0.93
N MET A 16 -3.75 -4.57 -2.24
CA MET A 16 -2.41 -4.78 -2.81
C MET A 16 -2.14 -3.77 -3.92
N LEU A 17 -0.94 -3.22 -3.93
CA LEU A 17 -0.42 -2.34 -4.97
C LEU A 17 0.83 -2.98 -5.60
N ALA A 18 1.06 -2.70 -6.87
CA ALA A 18 2.30 -3.08 -7.55
C ALA A 18 3.05 -1.81 -7.96
N PHE A 19 4.34 -1.78 -7.64
CA PHE A 19 5.24 -0.67 -7.96
C PHE A 19 6.41 -1.19 -8.81
N GLU A 20 6.95 -0.32 -9.65
CA GLU A 20 8.26 -0.51 -10.25
C GLU A 20 9.22 0.41 -9.50
N ASP A 21 10.27 -0.15 -8.91
CA ASP A 21 11.29 0.65 -8.22
C ASP A 21 12.20 1.39 -9.22
N LYS A 22 13.06 2.28 -8.71
CA LYS A 22 14.02 3.04 -9.53
C LYS A 22 15.03 2.19 -10.31
N PHE A 23 15.10 0.87 -10.06
CA PHE A 23 15.95 -0.07 -10.78
C PHE A 23 15.17 -0.90 -11.81
N GLY A 24 13.87 -0.65 -11.98
CA GLY A 24 13.01 -1.37 -12.91
C GLY A 24 12.49 -2.71 -12.38
N VAL A 25 12.63 -2.97 -11.07
CA VAL A 25 12.14 -4.22 -10.46
C VAL A 25 10.70 -4.02 -10.01
N LYS A 26 9.82 -4.92 -10.46
CA LYS A 26 8.42 -4.94 -10.04
C LYS A 26 8.28 -5.56 -8.66
N GLN A 27 7.67 -4.84 -7.74
CA GLN A 27 7.48 -5.25 -6.35
C GLN A 27 6.01 -5.10 -5.93
N GLY A 28 5.58 -5.94 -5.00
CA GLY A 28 4.25 -5.88 -4.40
C GLY A 28 4.27 -5.19 -3.05
N TYR A 29 3.21 -4.45 -2.74
CA TYR A 29 3.00 -3.84 -1.43
C TYR A 29 1.59 -4.18 -0.93
N PHE A 30 1.52 -4.87 0.21
CA PHE A 30 0.27 -5.04 0.94
C PHE A 30 -0.05 -3.75 1.72
N GLY A 31 -1.08 -3.04 1.27
CA GLY A 31 -1.46 -1.71 1.77
C GLY A 31 -1.59 -0.66 0.67
N PRO A 32 -1.69 0.64 1.04
CA PRO A 32 -1.83 1.12 2.41
C PRO A 32 -3.19 0.71 2.99
N VAL A 33 -3.19 0.17 4.20
CA VAL A 33 -4.43 -0.20 4.90
C VAL A 33 -5.00 1.04 5.58
N ILE A 34 -5.96 1.70 4.92
CA ILE A 34 -6.62 2.92 5.44
C ILE A 34 -8.06 2.63 5.86
N THR A 35 -8.54 3.36 6.88
CA THR A 35 -9.93 3.26 7.36
C THR A 35 -10.85 4.27 6.68
N ARG A 36 -10.32 5.40 6.21
CA ARG A 36 -11.06 6.46 5.52
C ARG A 36 -10.20 7.04 4.42
N VAL A 37 -10.81 7.64 3.39
CA VAL A 37 -10.08 8.38 2.36
C VAL A 37 -9.51 9.66 3.00
N PRO A 38 -8.18 9.89 2.99
CA PRO A 38 -7.61 11.13 3.50
C PRO A 38 -7.99 12.33 2.62
N PRO A 39 -7.78 13.57 3.10
CA PRO A 39 -7.73 14.74 2.23
C PRO A 39 -6.77 14.54 1.04
N THR A 40 -7.00 15.26 -0.06
CA THR A 40 -6.20 15.10 -1.29
C THR A 40 -4.71 15.35 -1.05
N GLU A 41 -4.35 16.36 -0.26
CA GLU A 41 -2.96 16.67 0.07
C GLU A 41 -2.27 15.52 0.82
N ASP A 42 -2.93 14.97 1.84
CA ASP A 42 -2.41 13.83 2.60
C ASP A 42 -2.33 12.56 1.76
N SER A 43 -3.27 12.37 0.83
CA SER A 43 -3.29 11.23 -0.09
C SER A 43 -2.09 11.23 -1.02
N LEU A 44 -1.73 12.40 -1.57
CA LEU A 44 -0.54 12.58 -2.40
C LEU A 44 0.74 12.37 -1.59
N ALA A 45 0.85 13.01 -0.43
CA ALA A 45 2.03 12.86 0.43
C ALA A 45 2.24 11.40 0.87
N MET A 46 1.16 10.68 1.20
CA MET A 46 1.23 9.26 1.54
C MET A 46 1.70 8.41 0.35
N PHE A 47 1.21 8.69 -0.86
CA PHE A 47 1.61 7.97 -2.06
C PHE A 47 3.10 8.18 -2.38
N ASP A 48 3.60 9.42 -2.32
CA ASP A 48 5.01 9.74 -2.53
C ASP A 48 5.92 9.06 -1.50
N ALA A 49 5.48 9.01 -0.24
CA ALA A 49 6.20 8.29 0.82
C ALA A 49 6.22 6.77 0.57
N LEU A 50 5.11 6.17 0.12
CA LEU A 50 5.05 4.76 -0.26
C LEU A 50 6.03 4.43 -1.38
N VAL A 51 6.03 5.22 -2.46
CA VAL A 51 6.98 5.06 -3.57
C VAL A 51 8.43 5.16 -3.06
N THR A 52 8.71 6.15 -2.22
CA THR A 52 10.05 6.33 -1.63
C THR A 52 10.48 5.11 -0.80
N MET A 53 9.59 4.53 0.00
CA MET A 53 9.88 3.33 0.78
C MET A 53 10.17 2.12 -0.11
N MET A 54 9.45 1.97 -1.23
CA MET A 54 9.67 0.87 -2.19
C MET A 54 11.03 0.92 -2.89
N ASP A 55 11.67 2.09 -2.96
CA ASP A 55 13.03 2.25 -3.50
C ASP A 55 14.14 1.87 -2.50
N VAL A 56 13.80 1.64 -1.23
CA VAL A 56 14.76 1.28 -0.19
C VAL A 56 14.93 -0.23 -0.16
N GLN A 57 16.07 -0.71 -0.67
CA GLN A 57 16.41 -2.13 -0.60
C GLN A 57 16.43 -2.62 0.86
N GLY A 58 15.71 -3.70 1.13
CA GLY A 58 15.61 -4.28 2.47
C GLY A 58 14.52 -3.67 3.37
N PHE A 59 13.70 -2.76 2.86
CA PHE A 59 12.43 -2.42 3.50
C PHE A 59 11.42 -3.55 3.25
N TRP A 60 10.75 -4.03 4.31
CA TRP A 60 9.83 -5.18 4.21
C TRP A 60 8.46 -4.90 4.81
N GLU A 61 8.38 -4.20 5.96
CA GLU A 61 7.10 -3.93 6.60
C GLU A 61 7.13 -2.65 7.44
N LEU A 62 6.03 -1.90 7.38
CA LEU A 62 5.69 -0.84 8.32
C LEU A 62 4.26 -1.09 8.80
N LYS A 63 4.07 -1.26 10.12
CA LYS A 63 2.79 -1.65 10.69
C LYS A 63 2.47 -0.96 12.00
N ARG A 64 1.19 -0.63 12.16
CA ARG A 64 0.55 -0.24 13.43
C ARG A 64 -0.70 -1.09 13.64
N SER A 65 -1.00 -1.43 14.90
CA SER A 65 -2.26 -2.08 15.25
C SER A 65 -3.46 -1.23 14.85
N ARG A 66 -4.39 -1.81 14.08
CA ARG A 66 -5.62 -1.16 13.65
C ARG A 66 -6.68 -1.23 14.74
N THR A 67 -7.23 -0.08 15.11
CA THR A 67 -8.27 0.07 16.16
C THR A 67 -9.61 0.57 15.62
N GLU A 68 -9.71 0.79 14.31
CA GLU A 68 -10.86 1.40 13.64
C GLU A 68 -11.41 0.50 12.52
N ARG A 69 -12.70 0.67 12.21
CA ARG A 69 -13.38 0.00 11.09
C ARG A 69 -13.35 0.88 9.83
N PRO A 70 -13.51 0.30 8.62
CA PRO A 70 -13.62 1.08 7.39
C PRO A 70 -14.82 2.03 7.40
N GLU A 71 -14.60 3.25 6.93
CA GLU A 71 -15.56 4.32 6.68
C GLU A 71 -15.65 4.51 5.16
N PHE A 72 -16.79 4.17 4.58
CA PHE A 72 -16.95 4.12 3.13
C PHE A 72 -17.24 5.47 2.47
N GLY A 73 -17.46 6.53 3.26
CA GLY A 73 -17.93 7.81 2.76
C GLY A 73 -19.31 7.73 2.09
N ALA A 74 -19.70 8.79 1.38
CA ALA A 74 -20.85 8.73 0.49
C ALA A 74 -20.47 7.94 -0.77
N ARG A 75 -21.40 7.10 -1.26
CA ARG A 75 -21.22 6.46 -2.57
C ARG A 75 -21.27 7.56 -3.64
N PRO A 76 -20.32 7.57 -4.61
CA PRO A 76 -20.40 8.48 -5.74
C PRO A 76 -21.66 8.24 -6.57
#